data_AF-A0A9E5IZP6-F1
#
_entry.id   AF-A0A9E5IZP6-F1
#
_cell.length_a   1.000
_cell.length_b   1.000
_cell.length_c   1.000
_cell.angle_alpha   90.00
_cell.angle_beta   90.00
_cell.angle_gamma   90.00
#
_symmetry.space_group_name_H-M   'P 1'
#
loop_
_entity.id
_entity.type
_entity.pdbx_description
1 polymer ?
#
loop_
_entity_poly.entity_id
_entity_poly.type
_entity_poly.pdbx_seq_one_letter_code
_entity_poly.pdbx_strand_id
1 'polypeptide(L)'
;MNNRHREHIFIESIMIRLWTYIRHAYDIFINPNTSERRSERKPSEDDTRREFVLNYILTGLTTLLILLDAFIFVRTITLWPIYQGIPFPIFTLIVIFFLFLLILSRKGYFRISAYSMITVFFLGATYGIYHWGFELHTSVLSYVLIIIMSSIVVSNRFGLVITLIIGATSIAISQLQIHGIITPLLYWKYQNAAQQPFEFFIIYLFVMAASWLSNHETVKALHRARKSEKMLEEKNESLERTVEERTRELKQSQIEKLSQMYRFVEFGKLSSGIFHDLLNPLSVVSANVERLDSSIHPDIPEIKSDLTGAIKASRRMERFIDTIRKQIQTQDTKTTFLV
;
A
#
# COMPACT_ATOMS: atom_id res chain seq x y z
N MET A 1 36.87 23.19 -36.83
CA MET A 1 35.57 23.07 -36.12
C MET A 1 34.84 21.72 -36.28
N ASN A 2 35.38 20.71 -36.98
CA ASN A 2 34.65 19.47 -37.29
C ASN A 2 34.96 18.27 -36.34
N ASN A 3 36.04 18.32 -35.55
CA ASN A 3 36.41 17.18 -34.68
C ASN A 3 35.64 17.11 -33.37
N ARG A 4 35.37 18.25 -32.70
CA ARG A 4 34.60 18.25 -31.43
C ARG A 4 33.17 17.71 -31.59
N HIS A 5 32.56 17.91 -32.75
CA HIS A 5 31.19 17.44 -32.98
C HIS A 5 31.15 15.91 -33.22
N ARG A 6 32.18 15.33 -33.87
CA ARG A 6 32.29 13.88 -34.02
C ARG A 6 32.60 13.16 -32.70
N GLU A 7 33.43 13.76 -31.84
CA GLU A 7 33.72 13.20 -30.51
C GLU A 7 32.47 13.18 -29.63
N HIS A 8 31.64 14.23 -29.68
CA HIS A 8 30.40 14.29 -28.91
C HIS A 8 29.39 13.20 -29.35
N ILE A 9 29.22 13.01 -30.65
CA ILE A 9 28.33 11.97 -31.21
C ILE A 9 28.85 10.56 -30.88
N PHE A 10 30.18 10.37 -30.84
CA PHE A 10 30.78 9.09 -30.48
C PHE A 10 30.56 8.73 -29.00
N ILE A 11 30.69 9.71 -28.10
CA ILE A 11 30.46 9.51 -26.66
C ILE A 11 28.97 9.25 -26.38
N GLU A 12 28.05 9.97 -27.02
CA GLU A 12 26.60 9.69 -26.87
C GLU A 12 26.22 8.30 -27.36
N SER A 13 26.78 7.86 -28.49
CA SER A 13 26.54 6.51 -29.03
C SER A 13 27.03 5.41 -28.09
N ILE A 14 28.20 5.59 -27.46
CA ILE A 14 28.72 4.65 -26.46
C ILE A 14 27.84 4.66 -25.20
N MET A 15 27.45 5.83 -24.71
CA MET A 15 26.58 5.97 -23.53
C MET A 15 25.21 5.29 -23.74
N ILE A 16 24.59 5.48 -24.90
CA ILE A 16 23.30 4.84 -25.24
C ILE A 16 23.45 3.33 -25.33
N ARG A 17 24.54 2.82 -25.93
CA ARG A 17 24.81 1.37 -26.01
C ARG A 17 25.12 0.75 -24.66
N LEU A 18 25.88 1.44 -23.81
CA LEU A 18 26.17 1.01 -22.45
C LEU A 18 24.87 0.97 -21.61
N TRP A 19 24.04 2.01 -21.73
CA TRP A 19 22.76 2.09 -21.04
C TRP A 19 21.76 1.03 -21.51
N THR A 20 21.72 0.72 -22.81
CA THR A 20 20.88 -0.39 -23.33
C THR A 20 21.40 -1.75 -22.92
N TYR A 21 22.72 -1.99 -22.88
CA TYR A 21 23.28 -3.23 -22.33
C TYR A 21 23.00 -3.39 -20.84
N ILE A 22 23.15 -2.33 -20.05
CA ILE A 22 22.80 -2.31 -18.63
C ILE A 22 21.29 -2.55 -18.45
N ARG A 23 20.44 -1.97 -19.30
CA ARG A 23 18.99 -2.17 -19.28
C ARG A 23 18.57 -3.59 -19.71
N HIS A 24 19.27 -4.21 -20.65
CA HIS A 24 18.96 -5.56 -21.08
C HIS A 24 19.47 -6.60 -20.07
N ALA A 25 20.64 -6.36 -19.47
CA ALA A 25 21.07 -7.08 -18.29
C ALA A 25 20.08 -6.87 -17.12
N TYR A 26 19.54 -5.65 -16.95
CA TYR A 26 18.50 -5.37 -15.97
C TYR A 26 17.22 -6.20 -16.23
N ASP A 27 16.69 -6.25 -17.45
CA ASP A 27 15.47 -7.01 -17.73
C ASP A 27 15.66 -8.53 -17.63
N ILE A 28 16.84 -9.05 -18.00
CA ILE A 28 17.18 -10.48 -17.92
C ILE A 28 17.51 -10.91 -16.48
N PHE A 29 18.10 -10.03 -15.66
CA PHE A 29 18.54 -10.37 -14.31
C PHE A 29 17.62 -9.86 -13.18
N ILE A 30 16.73 -8.89 -13.40
CA ILE A 30 16.00 -8.18 -12.31
C ILE A 30 14.48 -8.36 -12.38
N ASN A 31 13.89 -8.80 -13.49
CA ASN A 31 12.43 -8.98 -13.57
C ASN A 31 11.96 -10.21 -12.76
N PRO A 32 11.24 -10.06 -11.63
CA PRO A 32 10.85 -11.18 -10.76
C PRO A 32 9.63 -11.97 -11.28
N ASN A 33 9.07 -11.62 -12.45
CA ASN A 33 7.77 -12.11 -12.88
C ASN A 33 7.71 -13.57 -13.40
N THR A 34 8.71 -14.41 -13.16
CA THR A 34 8.71 -15.80 -13.67
C THR A 34 8.69 -16.89 -12.62
N SER A 35 8.57 -16.57 -11.32
CA SER A 35 8.32 -17.61 -10.31
C SER A 35 6.89 -17.59 -9.80
N GLU A 36 6.01 -18.32 -10.50
CA GLU A 36 4.87 -18.94 -9.86
C GLU A 36 5.37 -19.83 -8.72
N ARG A 37 5.29 -19.39 -7.45
CA ARG A 37 5.35 -20.32 -6.32
C ARG A 37 4.65 -19.83 -5.05
N ARG A 38 3.51 -20.47 -4.81
CA ARG A 38 2.85 -20.96 -3.58
C ARG A 38 3.23 -20.38 -2.21
N SER A 39 2.16 -19.81 -1.61
CA SER A 39 1.59 -20.00 -0.26
C SER A 39 2.24 -19.34 0.98
N GLU A 40 1.36 -18.58 1.64
CA GLU A 40 1.28 -18.24 3.07
C GLU A 40 2.12 -17.05 3.57
N ARG A 41 1.40 -15.94 3.82
CA ARG A 41 1.84 -14.57 4.15
C ARG A 41 2.38 -13.80 2.95
N LYS A 42 1.63 -12.75 2.55
CA LYS A 42 2.17 -11.68 1.71
C LYS A 42 3.46 -11.19 2.40
N PRO A 43 4.65 -11.27 1.76
CA PRO A 43 5.86 -10.71 2.33
C PRO A 43 5.62 -9.23 2.61
N SER A 44 6.12 -8.75 3.75
CA SER A 44 5.97 -7.33 4.09
C SER A 44 6.62 -6.48 2.99
N GLU A 45 6.05 -5.33 2.64
CA GLU A 45 6.61 -4.45 1.59
C GLU A 45 8.09 -4.09 1.87
N ASP A 46 8.46 -4.08 3.15
CA ASP A 46 9.83 -3.88 3.64
C ASP A 46 10.76 -5.08 3.35
N ASP A 47 10.29 -6.33 3.50
CA ASP A 47 11.07 -7.52 3.14
C ASP A 47 11.36 -7.56 1.63
N THR A 48 10.37 -7.27 0.79
CA THR A 48 10.53 -7.20 -0.68
C THR A 48 11.54 -6.11 -1.08
N ARG A 49 11.49 -4.94 -0.41
CA ARG A 49 12.46 -3.87 -0.64
C ARG A 49 13.88 -4.30 -0.24
N ARG A 50 14.05 -4.96 0.91
CA ARG A 50 15.36 -5.44 1.39
C ARG A 50 15.95 -6.51 0.49
N GLU A 51 15.12 -7.44 0.03
CA GLU A 51 15.53 -8.45 -0.96
C GLU A 51 16.00 -7.79 -2.26
N PHE A 52 15.27 -6.79 -2.76
CA PHE A 52 15.68 -6.02 -3.93
C PHE A 52 17.04 -5.33 -3.74
N VAL A 53 17.23 -4.64 -2.62
CA VAL A 53 18.50 -3.97 -2.29
C VAL A 53 19.65 -4.97 -2.16
N LEU A 54 19.44 -6.09 -1.47
CA LEU A 54 20.44 -7.16 -1.36
C LEU A 54 20.84 -7.71 -2.72
N ASN A 55 19.87 -8.00 -3.58
CA ASN A 55 20.12 -8.54 -4.91
C ASN A 55 20.91 -7.55 -5.77
N TYR A 56 20.64 -6.24 -5.65
CA TYR A 56 21.41 -5.22 -6.36
C TYR A 56 22.87 -5.21 -5.91
N ILE A 57 23.10 -5.26 -4.59
CA ILE A 57 24.45 -5.24 -4.03
C ILE A 57 25.20 -6.53 -4.34
N LEU A 58 24.57 -7.71 -4.19
CA LEU A 58 25.16 -8.99 -4.55
C LEU A 58 25.49 -9.06 -6.04
N THR A 59 24.63 -8.55 -6.92
CA THR A 59 24.91 -8.53 -8.36
C THR A 59 26.12 -7.65 -8.68
N GLY A 60 26.16 -6.43 -8.13
CA GLY A 60 27.29 -5.52 -8.32
C GLY A 60 28.61 -6.09 -7.79
N LEU A 61 28.58 -6.66 -6.58
CA LEU A 61 29.76 -7.24 -5.95
C LEU A 61 30.23 -8.50 -6.67
N THR A 62 29.31 -9.39 -7.06
CA THR A 62 29.65 -10.60 -7.83
C THR A 62 30.25 -10.23 -9.19
N THR A 63 29.71 -9.20 -9.86
CA THR A 63 30.26 -8.70 -11.13
C THR A 63 31.69 -8.19 -10.94
N LEU A 64 31.94 -7.40 -9.89
CA LEU A 64 33.28 -6.92 -9.57
C LEU A 64 34.24 -8.08 -9.27
N LEU A 65 33.80 -9.06 -8.48
CA LEU A 65 34.60 -10.24 -8.15
C LEU A 65 34.95 -11.07 -9.40
N ILE A 66 34.02 -11.24 -10.34
CA ILE A 66 34.29 -11.94 -11.61
C ILE A 66 35.34 -11.19 -12.43
N LEU A 67 35.26 -9.85 -12.50
CA LEU A 67 36.26 -9.04 -13.20
C LEU A 67 37.65 -9.16 -12.56
N LEU A 68 37.72 -9.18 -11.23
CA LEU A 68 38.97 -9.37 -10.49
C LEU A 68 39.54 -10.80 -10.68
N ASP A 69 38.69 -11.83 -10.68
CA ASP A 69 39.09 -13.23 -10.91
C ASP A 69 39.66 -13.39 -12.32
N ALA A 70 39.02 -12.79 -13.33
CA ALA A 70 39.55 -12.76 -14.70
C ALA A 70 40.91 -12.06 -14.79
N PHE A 71 41.11 -10.96 -14.05
CA PHE A 71 42.40 -10.27 -14.00
C PHE A 71 43.48 -11.14 -13.32
N ILE A 72 43.15 -11.81 -12.22
CA ILE A 72 44.06 -12.74 -11.51
C ILE A 72 44.42 -13.92 -12.42
N PHE A 73 43.45 -14.46 -13.15
CA PHE A 73 43.66 -15.54 -14.11
C PHE A 73 44.68 -15.16 -15.19
N VAL A 74 44.48 -14.00 -15.84
CA VAL A 74 45.41 -13.49 -16.85
C VAL A 74 46.81 -13.31 -16.26
N ARG A 75 46.92 -12.67 -15.08
CA ARG A 75 48.22 -12.49 -14.39
C ARG A 75 48.89 -13.81 -14.06
N THR A 76 48.14 -14.79 -13.59
CA THR A 76 48.65 -16.13 -13.24
C THR A 76 49.24 -16.82 -14.46
N ILE A 77 48.58 -16.73 -15.62
CA ILE A 77 49.07 -17.33 -16.87
C ILE A 77 50.27 -16.56 -17.42
N THR A 78 50.20 -15.22 -17.47
CA THR A 78 51.27 -14.39 -18.06
C THR A 78 52.56 -14.41 -17.23
N LEU A 79 52.46 -14.53 -15.91
CA LEU A 79 53.61 -14.47 -14.99
C LEU A 79 53.98 -15.85 -14.43
N TRP A 80 53.50 -16.94 -15.04
CA TRP A 80 53.89 -18.29 -14.66
C TRP A 80 55.40 -18.50 -14.89
N PRO A 81 56.18 -19.05 -13.93
CA PRO A 81 55.84 -19.57 -12.59
C PRO A 81 56.15 -18.61 -11.42
N ILE A 82 56.53 -17.36 -11.71
CA ILE A 82 57.04 -16.40 -10.72
C ILE A 82 55.88 -15.65 -10.00
N TYR A 83 54.64 -15.96 -10.33
CA TYR A 83 53.47 -15.34 -9.72
C TYR A 83 53.37 -15.65 -8.21
N GLN A 84 53.57 -14.62 -7.37
CA GLN A 84 53.48 -14.70 -5.90
C GLN A 84 52.19 -14.07 -5.33
N GLY A 85 51.17 -13.86 -6.17
CA GLY A 85 49.90 -13.29 -5.73
C GLY A 85 48.92 -14.31 -5.14
N ILE A 86 47.65 -13.92 -5.03
CA ILE A 86 46.58 -14.79 -4.50
C ILE A 86 46.39 -15.98 -5.46
N PRO A 87 46.41 -17.24 -4.97
CA PRO A 87 46.18 -18.39 -5.83
C PRO A 87 44.81 -18.31 -6.53
N PHE A 88 44.80 -18.41 -7.86
CA PHE A 88 43.59 -18.36 -8.67
C PHE A 88 42.46 -19.28 -8.14
N PRO A 89 42.69 -20.57 -7.82
CA PRO A 89 41.62 -21.45 -7.34
C PRO A 89 40.94 -20.97 -6.05
N ILE A 90 41.68 -20.31 -5.16
CA ILE A 90 41.15 -19.79 -3.89
C ILE A 90 40.24 -18.59 -4.18
N PHE A 91 40.65 -17.69 -5.07
CA PHE A 91 39.85 -16.54 -5.42
C PHE A 91 38.57 -16.95 -6.17
N THR A 92 38.66 -17.89 -7.10
CA THR A 92 37.50 -18.43 -7.83
C THR A 92 36.48 -19.08 -6.88
N LEU A 93 36.93 -19.75 -5.81
CA LEU A 93 36.02 -20.30 -4.79
C LEU A 93 35.18 -19.21 -4.10
N ILE A 94 35.79 -18.03 -3.84
CA ILE A 94 35.07 -16.87 -3.29
C ILE A 94 34.01 -16.40 -4.29
N VAL A 95 34.34 -16.30 -5.58
CA VAL A 95 33.37 -15.93 -6.62
C VAL A 95 32.19 -16.90 -6.68
N ILE A 96 32.46 -18.20 -6.65
CA ILE A 96 31.44 -19.25 -6.63
C ILE A 96 30.54 -19.11 -5.40
N PHE A 97 31.11 -18.83 -4.24
CA PHE A 97 30.34 -18.60 -3.01
C PHE A 97 29.39 -17.40 -3.16
N PHE A 98 29.84 -16.28 -3.73
CA PHE A 98 28.98 -15.11 -3.95
C PHE A 98 27.90 -15.35 -5.02
N LEU A 99 28.22 -16.09 -6.08
CA LEU A 99 27.23 -16.57 -7.06
C LEU A 99 26.18 -17.47 -6.39
N PHE A 100 26.60 -18.36 -5.49
CA PHE A 100 25.69 -19.18 -4.72
C PHE A 100 24.76 -18.34 -3.84
N LEU A 101 25.28 -17.32 -3.13
CA LEU A 101 24.45 -16.39 -2.36
C LEU A 101 23.46 -15.62 -3.23
N LEU A 102 23.87 -15.20 -4.44
CA LEU A 102 22.98 -14.52 -5.39
C LEU A 102 21.82 -15.44 -5.82
N ILE A 103 22.12 -16.71 -6.14
CA ILE A 103 21.11 -17.70 -6.50
C ILE A 103 20.20 -18.00 -5.31
N LEU A 104 20.77 -18.14 -4.12
CA LEU A 104 20.02 -18.42 -2.89
C LEU A 104 19.05 -17.29 -2.54
N SER A 105 19.51 -16.04 -2.69
CA SER A 105 18.70 -14.85 -2.50
C SER A 105 17.50 -14.83 -3.45
N ARG A 106 17.72 -15.12 -4.74
CA ARG A 106 16.65 -15.20 -5.75
C ARG A 106 15.67 -16.35 -5.56
N LYS A 107 16.04 -17.39 -4.81
CA LYS A 107 15.14 -18.50 -4.45
C LYS A 107 14.23 -18.16 -3.26
N GLY A 108 14.24 -16.91 -2.78
CA GLY A 108 13.44 -16.42 -1.65
C GLY A 108 14.14 -16.54 -0.30
N TYR A 109 15.37 -17.09 -0.25
CA TYR A 109 16.15 -17.21 0.98
C TYR A 109 17.07 -15.99 1.20
N PHE A 110 16.52 -14.79 1.01
CA PHE A 110 17.30 -13.54 1.07
C PHE A 110 17.89 -13.27 2.47
N ARG A 111 17.18 -13.62 3.55
CA ARG A 111 17.67 -13.41 4.93
C ARG A 111 18.93 -14.23 5.20
N ILE A 112 18.92 -15.51 4.83
CA ILE A 112 20.08 -16.40 4.98
C ILE A 112 21.25 -15.85 4.16
N SER A 113 20.97 -15.40 2.93
CA SER A 113 21.98 -14.82 2.04
C SER A 113 22.60 -13.55 2.61
N ALA A 114 21.78 -12.65 3.19
CA ALA A 114 22.23 -11.44 3.85
C ALA A 114 23.14 -11.73 5.05
N TYR A 115 22.71 -12.60 5.97
CA TYR A 115 23.50 -12.97 7.13
C TYR A 115 24.82 -13.64 6.73
N SER A 116 24.78 -14.52 5.72
CA SER A 116 25.97 -15.21 5.21
C SER A 116 26.97 -14.21 4.60
N MET A 117 26.50 -13.28 3.77
CA MET A 117 27.33 -12.22 3.20
C MET A 117 28.00 -11.36 4.28
N ILE A 118 27.22 -10.89 5.24
CA ILE A 118 27.71 -10.04 6.35
C ILE A 118 28.74 -10.81 7.19
N THR A 119 28.48 -12.08 7.48
CA THR A 119 29.39 -12.93 8.24
C THR A 119 30.72 -13.12 7.52
N VAL A 120 30.69 -13.40 6.22
CA VAL A 120 31.92 -13.57 5.42
C VAL A 120 32.72 -12.27 5.34
N PHE A 121 32.07 -11.12 5.15
CA PHE A 121 32.77 -9.84 5.19
C PHE A 121 33.35 -9.54 6.58
N PHE A 122 32.59 -9.82 7.64
CA PHE A 122 33.08 -9.65 9.00
C PHE A 122 34.31 -10.52 9.29
N LEU A 123 34.27 -11.80 8.92
CA LEU A 123 35.41 -12.69 9.08
C LEU A 123 36.62 -12.24 8.25
N GLY A 124 36.40 -11.82 7.01
CA GLY A 124 37.47 -11.29 6.14
C GLY A 124 38.13 -10.03 6.70
N ALA A 125 37.34 -9.06 7.14
CA ALA A 125 37.86 -7.82 7.75
C ALA A 125 38.57 -8.09 9.09
N THR A 126 38.03 -9.01 9.90
CA THR A 126 38.64 -9.41 11.18
C THR A 126 39.95 -10.17 10.98
N TYR A 127 40.00 -11.07 10.00
CA TYR A 127 41.24 -11.72 9.57
C TYR A 127 42.27 -10.68 9.13
N GLY A 128 41.81 -9.63 8.43
CA GLY A 128 42.65 -8.53 8.00
C GLY A 128 43.37 -7.84 9.16
N ILE A 129 42.62 -7.46 10.19
CA ILE A 129 43.14 -6.82 11.41
C ILE A 129 44.04 -7.77 12.19
N TYR A 130 43.62 -9.03 12.33
CA TYR A 130 44.38 -10.04 13.05
C TYR A 130 45.78 -10.23 12.43
N HIS A 131 45.84 -10.37 11.10
CA HIS A 131 47.06 -10.74 10.39
C HIS A 131 47.97 -9.54 10.06
N TRP A 132 47.39 -8.42 9.63
CA TRP A 132 48.14 -7.22 9.19
C TRP A 132 48.13 -6.06 10.20
N GLY A 133 47.41 -6.22 11.32
CA GLY A 133 47.36 -5.24 12.39
C GLY A 133 46.15 -4.31 12.31
N PHE A 134 45.80 -3.74 13.47
CA PHE A 134 44.69 -2.79 13.60
C PHE A 134 44.87 -1.50 12.80
N GLU A 135 46.11 -1.11 12.52
CA GLU A 135 46.42 0.11 11.74
C GLU A 135 46.12 -0.02 10.24
N LEU A 136 45.74 -1.21 9.76
CA LEU A 136 45.37 -1.38 8.36
C LEU A 136 44.03 -0.67 8.08
N HIS A 137 44.13 0.55 7.55
CA HIS A 137 42.99 1.43 7.21
C HIS A 137 41.88 0.73 6.40
N THR A 138 42.25 -0.17 5.48
CA THR A 138 41.31 -0.90 4.62
C THR A 138 40.41 -1.84 5.42
N SER A 139 40.92 -2.44 6.50
CA SER A 139 40.12 -3.28 7.39
C SER A 139 39.13 -2.46 8.21
N VAL A 140 39.56 -1.30 8.74
CA VAL A 140 38.68 -0.39 9.49
C VAL A 140 37.55 0.14 8.59
N LEU A 141 37.86 0.54 7.36
CA LEU A 141 36.85 0.97 6.39
C LEU A 141 35.92 -0.16 5.97
N SER A 142 36.42 -1.40 5.88
CA SER A 142 35.59 -2.57 5.63
C SER A 142 34.57 -2.78 6.75
N TYR A 143 34.93 -2.55 8.02
CA TYR A 143 33.97 -2.56 9.13
C TYR A 143 32.90 -1.48 9.01
N VAL A 144 33.25 -0.25 8.62
CA VAL A 144 32.27 0.81 8.35
C VAL A 144 31.28 0.36 7.27
N LEU A 145 31.79 -0.21 6.17
CA LEU A 145 30.96 -0.76 5.11
C LEU A 145 30.04 -1.87 5.63
N ILE A 146 30.53 -2.80 6.45
CA ILE A 146 29.73 -3.88 7.05
C ILE A 146 28.62 -3.33 7.94
N ILE A 147 28.89 -2.30 8.75
CA ILE A 147 27.88 -1.65 9.60
C ILE A 147 26.77 -1.03 8.74
N ILE A 148 27.14 -0.27 7.70
CA ILE A 148 26.17 0.36 6.78
C ILE A 148 25.35 -0.72 6.05
N MET A 149 26.03 -1.72 5.50
CA MET A 149 25.41 -2.83 4.77
C MET A 149 24.44 -3.62 5.65
N SER A 150 24.83 -3.95 6.88
CA SER A 150 23.97 -4.68 7.82
C SER A 150 22.72 -3.89 8.23
N SER A 151 22.85 -2.57 8.35
CA SER A 151 21.75 -1.66 8.66
C SER A 151 20.73 -1.57 7.52
N ILE A 152 21.22 -1.51 6.28
CA ILE A 152 20.39 -1.39 5.06
C ILE A 152 19.73 -2.72 4.70
N VAL A 153 20.50 -3.81 4.67
CA VAL A 153 20.09 -5.10 4.13
C VAL A 153 19.23 -5.88 5.12
N VAL A 154 19.58 -5.88 6.40
CA VAL A 154 18.90 -6.71 7.42
C VAL A 154 17.92 -5.87 8.20
N SER A 155 18.41 -4.93 9.01
CA SER A 155 17.60 -3.94 9.73
C SER A 155 18.50 -2.96 10.48
N ASN A 156 17.97 -1.76 10.78
CA ASN A 156 18.68 -0.77 11.59
C ASN A 156 19.12 -1.29 12.97
N ARG A 157 18.25 -2.09 13.63
CA ARG A 157 18.59 -2.71 14.94
C ARG A 157 19.73 -3.71 14.82
N PHE A 158 19.74 -4.50 13.75
CA PHE A 158 20.82 -5.45 13.49
C PHE A 158 22.15 -4.73 13.24
N GLY A 159 22.12 -3.59 12.53
CA GLY A 159 23.29 -2.73 12.36
C GLY A 159 23.90 -2.26 13.68
N LEU A 160 23.09 -1.86 14.65
CA LEU A 160 23.57 -1.49 15.99
C LEU A 160 24.25 -2.67 16.72
N VAL A 161 23.67 -3.87 16.62
CA VAL A 161 24.26 -5.09 17.21
C VAL A 161 25.59 -5.41 16.54
N ILE A 162 25.67 -5.33 15.21
CA ILE A 162 26.91 -5.54 14.45
C ILE A 162 27.97 -4.52 14.82
N THR A 163 27.62 -3.25 15.02
CA THR A 163 28.57 -2.22 15.50
C THR A 163 29.16 -2.58 16.85
N LEU A 164 28.35 -3.08 17.80
CA LEU A 164 28.84 -3.52 19.10
C LEU A 164 29.77 -4.74 18.98
N ILE A 165 29.41 -5.72 18.15
CA ILE A 165 30.23 -6.92 17.89
C ILE A 165 31.57 -6.53 17.26
N ILE A 166 31.55 -5.68 16.23
CA ILE A 166 32.75 -5.16 15.57
C ILE A 166 33.61 -4.37 16.56
N GLY A 167 33.00 -3.49 17.36
CA GLY A 167 33.72 -2.70 18.37
C GLY A 167 34.39 -3.58 19.41
N ALA A 168 33.66 -4.55 19.97
CA ALA A 168 34.20 -5.51 20.94
C ALA A 168 35.34 -6.35 20.34
N THR A 169 35.16 -6.86 19.11
CA THR A 169 36.18 -7.65 18.40
C THR A 169 37.42 -6.81 18.11
N SER A 170 37.23 -5.57 17.66
CA SER A 170 38.32 -4.64 17.37
C SER A 170 39.14 -4.32 18.62
N ILE A 171 38.47 -4.03 19.74
CA ILE A 171 39.11 -3.77 21.03
C ILE A 171 39.86 -5.02 21.50
N ALA A 172 39.24 -6.20 21.44
CA ALA A 172 39.86 -7.44 21.87
C ALA A 172 41.14 -7.75 21.08
N ILE A 173 41.10 -7.67 19.74
CA ILE A 173 42.29 -7.92 18.91
C ILE A 173 43.36 -6.85 19.15
N SER A 174 42.98 -5.58 19.27
CA SER A 174 43.92 -4.50 19.57
C SER A 174 44.63 -4.73 20.92
N GLN A 175 43.91 -5.14 21.96
CA GLN A 175 44.50 -5.47 23.27
C GLN A 175 45.47 -6.65 23.17
N LEU A 176 45.11 -7.71 22.44
CA LEU A 176 46.01 -8.85 22.21
C LEU A 176 47.28 -8.47 21.44
N GLN A 177 47.19 -7.51 20.51
CA GLN A 177 48.34 -6.97 19.77
C GLN A 177 49.24 -6.11 20.66
N ILE A 178 48.67 -5.24 21.50
CA ILE A 178 49.43 -4.37 22.42
C ILE A 178 50.22 -5.20 23.44
N HIS A 179 49.64 -6.28 23.97
CA HIS A 179 50.32 -7.18 24.90
C HIS A 179 51.31 -8.15 24.23
N GLY A 180 51.47 -8.07 22.91
CA GLY A 180 52.42 -8.89 22.15
C GLY A 180 52.02 -10.37 22.03
N ILE A 181 50.77 -10.74 22.36
CA ILE A 181 50.27 -12.11 22.19
C ILE A 181 50.11 -12.44 20.70
N ILE A 182 49.71 -11.45 19.91
CA ILE A 182 49.61 -11.53 18.45
C ILE A 182 50.56 -10.49 17.85
N THR A 183 51.50 -10.93 17.02
CA THR A 183 52.42 -10.04 16.30
C THR A 183 51.96 -9.86 14.85
N PRO A 184 51.45 -8.67 14.46
CA PRO A 184 50.97 -8.44 13.10
C PRO A 184 52.11 -8.33 12.09
N LEU A 185 51.84 -8.75 10.85
CA LEU A 185 52.76 -8.62 9.73
C LEU A 185 52.70 -7.22 9.13
N LEU A 186 53.71 -6.40 9.43
CA LEU A 186 53.77 -4.98 9.05
C LEU A 186 54.44 -4.70 7.70
N TYR A 187 54.63 -5.72 6.83
CA TYR A 187 55.30 -5.53 5.53
C TYR A 187 54.60 -4.48 4.65
N TRP A 188 53.28 -4.35 4.78
CA TRP A 188 52.46 -3.41 4.01
C TRP A 188 52.80 -1.95 4.31
N LYS A 189 53.39 -1.64 5.47
CA LYS A 189 53.84 -0.28 5.83
C LYS A 189 55.05 0.16 5.01
N TYR A 190 55.85 -0.80 4.54
CA TYR A 190 57.11 -0.56 3.83
C TYR A 190 57.02 -0.81 2.33
N GLN A 191 55.93 -1.42 1.87
CA GLN A 191 55.69 -1.72 0.45
C GLN A 191 54.97 -0.55 -0.25
N ASN A 192 55.23 -0.38 -1.56
CA ASN A 192 54.81 0.78 -2.36
C ASN A 192 53.37 1.27 -2.07
N ALA A 193 53.26 2.48 -1.52
CA ALA A 193 52.01 3.16 -1.19
C ALA A 193 51.09 3.46 -2.39
N ALA A 194 51.54 3.18 -3.63
CA ALA A 194 50.82 3.51 -4.86
C ALA A 194 49.51 2.73 -5.08
N GLN A 195 49.31 1.57 -4.42
CA GLN A 195 48.08 0.77 -4.58
C GLN A 195 46.99 1.09 -3.56
N GLN A 196 47.32 1.70 -2.42
CA GLN A 196 46.37 2.01 -1.34
C GLN A 196 45.20 2.94 -1.77
N PRO A 197 45.39 3.96 -2.62
CA PRO A 197 44.30 4.86 -3.01
C PRO A 197 43.14 4.17 -3.75
N PHE A 198 43.44 3.12 -4.53
CA PHE A 198 42.42 2.42 -5.33
C PHE A 198 41.46 1.62 -4.46
N GLU A 199 41.97 0.94 -3.43
CA GLU A 199 41.15 0.15 -2.50
C GLU A 199 40.16 1.04 -1.74
N PHE A 200 40.62 2.20 -1.26
CA PHE A 200 39.76 3.19 -0.61
C PHE A 200 38.69 3.73 -1.56
N PHE A 201 39.06 4.05 -2.80
CA PHE A 201 38.13 4.53 -3.80
C PHE A 201 37.00 3.52 -4.05
N ILE A 202 37.32 2.23 -4.14
CA ILE A 202 36.33 1.16 -4.32
C ILE A 202 35.40 1.11 -3.11
N ILE A 203 35.92 1.09 -1.87
CA ILE A 203 35.08 1.06 -0.66
C ILE A 203 34.16 2.28 -0.59
N TYR A 204 34.68 3.48 -0.87
CA TYR A 204 33.87 4.70 -0.88
C TYR A 204 32.80 4.66 -1.96
N LEU A 205 33.09 4.13 -3.14
CA LEU A 205 32.10 3.94 -4.20
C LEU A 205 31.01 2.96 -3.76
N PHE A 206 31.35 1.88 -3.05
CA PHE A 206 30.37 0.97 -2.47
C PHE A 206 29.51 1.64 -1.40
N VAL A 207 30.12 2.37 -0.47
CA VAL A 207 29.38 3.10 0.57
C VAL A 207 28.44 4.13 -0.05
N MET A 208 28.92 4.88 -1.04
CA MET A 208 28.12 5.85 -1.80
C MET A 208 26.95 5.15 -2.52
N ALA A 209 27.21 4.07 -3.26
CA ALA A 209 26.18 3.34 -4.01
C ALA A 209 25.12 2.73 -3.08
N ALA A 210 25.53 2.10 -1.98
CA ALA A 210 24.63 1.53 -0.99
C ALA A 210 23.77 2.63 -0.32
N SER A 211 24.39 3.75 0.06
CA SER A 211 23.70 4.88 0.68
C SER A 211 22.73 5.56 -0.28
N TRP A 212 23.14 5.78 -1.53
CA TRP A 212 22.30 6.36 -2.59
C TRP A 212 21.09 5.46 -2.88
N LEU A 213 21.29 4.15 -3.01
CA LEU A 213 20.22 3.19 -3.26
C LEU A 213 19.22 3.14 -2.10
N SER A 214 19.71 3.06 -0.86
CA SER A 214 18.86 3.08 0.34
C SER A 214 18.04 4.37 0.46
N ASN A 215 18.67 5.52 0.18
CA ASN A 215 18.00 6.81 0.23
C ASN A 215 16.94 6.94 -0.88
N HIS A 216 17.27 6.52 -2.10
CA HIS A 216 16.35 6.55 -3.24
C HIS A 216 15.07 5.75 -2.96
N GLU A 217 15.20 4.53 -2.45
CA GLU A 217 14.05 3.69 -2.13
C GLU A 217 13.21 4.27 -0.98
N THR A 218 13.86 4.91 0.00
CA THR A 218 13.16 5.59 1.11
C THR A 218 12.34 6.77 0.60
N VAL A 219 12.92 7.61 -0.27
CA VAL A 219 12.22 8.76 -0.87
C VAL A 219 11.04 8.31 -1.73
N LYS A 220 11.22 7.25 -2.52
CA LYS A 220 10.17 6.69 -3.36
C LYS A 220 9.00 6.13 -2.54
N ALA A 221 9.30 5.42 -1.45
CA ALA A 221 8.29 4.94 -0.52
C ALA A 221 7.51 6.09 0.14
N LEU A 222 8.21 7.14 0.58
CA LEU A 222 7.59 8.34 1.15
C LEU A 222 6.67 9.04 0.15
N HIS A 223 7.08 9.15 -1.11
CA HIS A 223 6.26 9.76 -2.15
C HIS A 223 4.97 8.96 -2.43
N ARG A 224 5.06 7.62 -2.46
CA ARG A 224 3.89 6.75 -2.57
C ARG A 224 2.93 6.90 -1.39
N ALA A 225 3.47 6.96 -0.17
CA ALA A 225 2.68 7.17 1.04
C ALA A 225 1.92 8.50 0.98
N ARG A 226 2.61 9.60 0.67
CA ARG A 226 1.98 10.93 0.51
C ARG A 226 0.92 10.97 -0.59
N LYS A 227 1.16 10.30 -1.71
CA LYS A 227 0.16 10.21 -2.78
C LYS A 227 -1.08 9.44 -2.32
N SER A 228 -0.90 8.34 -1.61
CA SER A 228 -2.00 7.56 -1.04
C SER A 228 -2.79 8.34 0.00
N GLU A 229 -2.10 9.10 0.85
CA GLU A 229 -2.70 9.99 1.85
C GLU A 229 -3.57 11.04 1.17
N LYS A 230 -3.05 11.73 0.14
CA LYS A 230 -3.82 12.72 -0.63
C LYS A 230 -5.05 12.12 -1.31
N MET A 231 -4.92 10.94 -1.94
CA MET A 231 -6.07 10.26 -2.57
C MET A 231 -7.13 9.86 -1.54
N LEU A 232 -6.71 9.49 -0.32
CA LEU A 232 -7.63 9.16 0.76
C LEU A 232 -8.37 10.40 1.26
N GLU A 233 -7.67 11.53 1.38
CA GLU A 233 -8.24 12.83 1.74
C GLU A 233 -9.28 13.28 0.70
N GLU A 234 -8.93 13.26 -0.60
CA GLU A 234 -9.86 13.60 -1.70
C GLU A 234 -11.11 12.71 -1.70
N LYS A 235 -10.94 11.41 -1.42
CA LYS A 235 -12.05 10.45 -1.33
C LYS A 235 -12.92 10.73 -0.10
N ASN A 236 -12.33 11.06 1.04
CA ASN A 236 -13.06 11.41 2.24
C ASN A 236 -13.88 12.67 2.03
N GLU A 237 -13.31 13.73 1.44
CA GLU A 237 -14.06 14.95 1.10
C GLU A 237 -15.22 14.67 0.15
N SER A 238 -15.01 13.85 -0.88
CA SER A 238 -16.07 13.47 -1.82
C SER A 238 -17.18 12.70 -1.12
N LEU A 239 -16.84 11.76 -0.23
CA LEU A 239 -17.81 10.99 0.54
C LEU A 239 -18.59 11.89 1.49
N GLU A 240 -17.93 12.84 2.14
CA GLU A 240 -18.56 13.80 3.03
C GLU A 240 -19.59 14.66 2.28
N ARG A 241 -19.23 15.19 1.11
CA ARG A 241 -20.19 15.91 0.23
C ARG A 241 -21.36 15.03 -0.18
N THR A 242 -21.12 13.79 -0.62
CA THR A 242 -22.19 12.86 -0.99
C THR A 242 -23.10 12.55 0.21
N VAL A 243 -22.53 12.34 1.41
CA VAL A 243 -23.32 12.08 2.62
C VAL A 243 -24.18 13.29 2.96
N GLU A 244 -23.63 14.51 2.88
CA GLU A 244 -24.37 15.74 3.12
C GLU A 244 -25.52 15.92 2.12
N GLU A 245 -25.26 15.74 0.82
CA GLU A 245 -26.27 15.80 -0.24
C GLU A 245 -27.39 14.79 0.00
N ARG A 246 -27.06 13.53 0.26
CA ARG A 246 -28.05 12.47 0.50
C ARG A 246 -28.83 12.70 1.80
N THR A 247 -28.19 13.24 2.82
CA THR A 247 -28.86 13.65 4.07
C THR A 247 -29.86 14.77 3.81
N ARG A 248 -29.50 15.74 2.97
CA ARG A 248 -30.38 16.84 2.57
C ARG A 248 -31.56 16.35 1.74
N GLU A 249 -31.33 15.49 0.75
CA GLU A 249 -32.38 14.85 -0.06
C GLU A 249 -33.37 14.06 0.82
N LEU A 250 -32.85 13.26 1.76
CA LEU A 250 -33.68 12.50 2.69
C LEU A 250 -34.54 13.40 3.57
N LYS A 251 -33.95 14.46 4.15
CA LYS A 251 -34.71 15.46 4.93
C LYS A 251 -35.80 16.12 4.10
N GLN A 252 -35.49 16.50 2.86
CA GLN A 252 -36.46 17.13 1.97
C GLN A 252 -37.63 16.17 1.66
N SER A 253 -37.34 14.90 1.34
CA SER A 253 -38.37 13.89 1.09
C SER A 253 -39.23 13.62 2.35
N GLN A 254 -38.63 13.64 3.54
CA GLN A 254 -39.36 13.53 4.80
C GLN A 254 -40.29 14.73 5.03
N ILE A 255 -39.82 15.95 4.79
CA ILE A 255 -40.63 17.18 4.91
C ILE A 255 -41.80 17.15 3.92
N GLU A 256 -41.56 16.75 2.67
CA GLU A 256 -42.61 16.63 1.65
C GLU A 256 -43.67 15.60 2.04
N LYS A 257 -43.26 14.42 2.51
CA LYS A 257 -44.18 13.38 3.02
C LYS A 257 -44.98 13.86 4.22
N LEU A 258 -44.33 14.53 5.18
CA LEU A 258 -45.01 15.12 6.34
C LEU A 258 -46.05 16.16 5.90
N SER A 259 -45.70 17.04 4.98
CA SER A 259 -46.62 18.05 4.41
C SER A 259 -47.84 17.39 3.75
N GLN A 260 -47.64 16.33 2.96
CA GLN A 260 -48.73 15.56 2.36
C GLN A 260 -49.63 14.90 3.41
N MET A 261 -49.05 14.32 4.46
CA MET A 261 -49.81 13.74 5.57
C MET A 261 -50.63 14.79 6.31
N TYR A 262 -50.05 15.95 6.65
CA TYR A 262 -50.77 17.05 7.30
C TYR A 262 -51.95 17.53 6.46
N ARG A 263 -51.76 17.70 5.14
CA ARG A 263 -52.82 18.12 4.23
C ARG A 263 -53.95 17.09 4.12
N PHE A 264 -53.61 15.80 4.20
CA PHE A 264 -54.60 14.72 4.24
C PHE A 264 -55.39 14.72 5.55
N VAL A 265 -54.73 14.90 6.70
CA VAL A 265 -55.38 15.02 8.01
C VAL A 265 -56.32 16.23 8.05
N GLU A 266 -55.90 17.37 7.52
CA GLU A 266 -56.74 18.57 7.42
C GLU A 266 -57.98 18.32 6.54
N PHE A 267 -57.81 17.66 5.39
CA PHE A 267 -58.91 17.22 4.55
C PHE A 267 -59.86 16.24 5.27
N GLY A 268 -59.32 15.30 6.06
CA GLY A 268 -60.09 14.38 6.89
C GLY A 268 -60.96 15.11 7.93
N LYS A 269 -60.38 16.08 8.65
CA LYS A 269 -61.10 16.93 9.61
C LYS A 269 -62.23 17.73 8.94
N LEU A 270 -61.94 18.40 7.83
CA LEU A 270 -62.94 19.18 7.08
C LEU A 270 -64.07 18.29 6.57
N SER A 271 -63.73 17.14 5.98
CA SER A 271 -64.72 16.19 5.47
C SER A 271 -65.63 15.66 6.58
N SER A 272 -65.09 15.36 7.76
CA SER A 272 -65.89 14.92 8.91
C SER A 272 -66.91 15.98 9.35
N GLY A 273 -66.55 17.27 9.30
CA GLY A 273 -67.47 18.37 9.56
C GLY A 273 -68.59 18.44 8.51
N ILE A 274 -68.22 18.42 7.22
CA ILE A 274 -69.19 18.47 6.11
C ILE A 274 -70.15 17.28 6.15
N PHE A 275 -69.68 16.07 6.43
CA PHE A 275 -70.56 14.91 6.52
C PHE A 275 -71.55 15.00 7.67
N HIS A 276 -71.12 15.50 8.83
CA HIS A 276 -72.04 15.76 9.94
C HIS A 276 -73.12 16.79 9.54
N ASP A 277 -72.72 17.85 8.85
CA ASP A 277 -73.62 18.91 8.41
C ASP A 277 -74.54 18.49 7.26
N LEU A 278 -74.16 17.50 6.45
CA LEU A 278 -75.00 16.89 5.42
C LEU A 278 -75.97 15.84 5.98
N LEU A 279 -75.57 15.10 7.01
CA LEU A 279 -76.43 14.11 7.66
C LEU A 279 -77.64 14.75 8.32
N ASN A 280 -77.49 15.93 8.91
CA ASN A 280 -78.58 16.63 9.59
C ASN A 280 -79.79 16.96 8.67
N PRO A 281 -79.64 17.71 7.57
CA PRO A 281 -80.76 18.00 6.67
C PRO A 281 -81.26 16.75 5.96
N LEU A 282 -80.39 15.78 5.67
CA LEU A 282 -80.80 14.52 5.05
C LEU A 282 -81.69 13.68 5.98
N SER A 283 -81.37 13.65 7.28
CA SER A 283 -82.20 13.01 8.32
C SER A 283 -83.57 13.70 8.41
N VAL A 284 -83.60 15.03 8.32
CA VAL A 284 -84.86 15.81 8.29
C VAL A 284 -85.67 15.52 7.04
N VAL A 285 -85.03 15.47 5.86
CA VAL A 285 -85.69 15.08 4.60
C VAL A 285 -86.23 13.66 4.71
N SER A 286 -85.44 12.70 5.21
CA SER A 286 -85.88 11.32 5.42
C SER A 286 -87.10 11.26 6.34
N ALA A 287 -87.06 11.94 7.48
CA ALA A 287 -88.16 11.97 8.44
C ALA A 287 -89.43 12.64 7.88
N ASN A 288 -89.30 13.71 7.11
CA ASN A 288 -90.43 14.39 6.48
C ASN A 288 -91.08 13.52 5.39
N VAL A 289 -90.27 12.86 4.56
CA VAL A 289 -90.76 11.96 3.50
C VAL A 289 -91.42 10.72 4.12
N GLU A 290 -90.86 10.18 5.21
CA GLU A 290 -91.46 9.06 5.97
C GLU A 290 -92.79 9.44 6.64
N ARG A 291 -92.89 10.67 7.16
CA ARG A 291 -94.16 11.23 7.68
C ARG A 291 -95.23 11.36 6.59
N LEU A 292 -94.86 11.86 5.41
CA LEU A 292 -95.79 11.93 4.28
C LEU A 292 -96.30 10.53 3.89
N ASP A 293 -95.45 9.50 3.92
CA ASP A 293 -95.83 8.14 3.51
C ASP A 293 -96.84 7.53 4.47
N SER A 294 -96.67 7.81 5.77
CA SER A 294 -97.64 7.43 6.81
C SER A 294 -98.93 8.24 6.82
N SER A 295 -99.01 9.39 6.12
CA SER A 295 -100.16 10.31 6.16
C SER A 295 -101.04 10.28 4.90
N ILE A 296 -100.64 9.57 3.85
CA ILE A 296 -101.38 9.50 2.57
C ILE A 296 -102.41 8.37 2.60
N HIS A 297 -103.66 8.68 2.24
CA HIS A 297 -104.74 7.69 2.07
C HIS A 297 -104.49 6.75 0.87
N PRO A 298 -104.93 5.48 0.91
CA PRO A 298 -104.49 4.40 0.00
C PRO A 298 -104.77 4.56 -1.52
N ASP A 299 -105.45 5.60 -1.98
CA ASP A 299 -106.11 5.61 -3.30
C ASP A 299 -105.35 6.30 -4.46
N ILE A 300 -104.06 6.64 -4.30
CA ILE A 300 -103.21 7.14 -5.41
C ILE A 300 -101.89 6.33 -5.48
N PRO A 301 -101.86 5.23 -6.25
CA PRO A 301 -100.71 4.32 -6.32
C PRO A 301 -99.40 4.99 -6.78
N GLU A 302 -99.50 6.03 -7.60
CA GLU A 302 -98.37 6.72 -8.23
C GLU A 302 -97.58 7.56 -7.21
N ILE A 303 -98.27 8.32 -6.35
CA ILE A 303 -97.65 9.16 -5.31
C ILE A 303 -96.97 8.28 -4.24
N LYS A 304 -97.58 7.15 -3.88
CA LYS A 304 -96.99 6.20 -2.93
C LYS A 304 -95.71 5.57 -3.46
N SER A 305 -95.66 5.26 -4.76
CA SER A 305 -94.47 4.75 -5.43
C SER A 305 -93.32 5.76 -5.43
N ASP A 306 -93.60 7.02 -5.80
CA ASP A 306 -92.59 8.09 -5.84
C ASP A 306 -92.03 8.41 -4.45
N LEU A 307 -92.90 8.43 -3.44
CA LEU A 307 -92.51 8.70 -2.06
C LEU A 307 -91.70 7.55 -1.46
N THR A 308 -92.11 6.30 -1.72
CA THR A 308 -91.31 5.11 -1.38
C THR A 308 -89.94 5.17 -2.04
N GLY A 309 -89.87 5.64 -3.30
CA GLY A 309 -88.64 5.92 -4.02
C GLY A 309 -87.75 6.95 -3.32
N ALA A 310 -88.34 8.07 -2.89
CA ALA A 310 -87.65 9.14 -2.17
C ALA A 310 -87.11 8.71 -0.80
N ILE A 311 -87.88 7.95 0.00
CA ILE A 311 -87.42 7.37 1.28
C ILE A 311 -86.23 6.44 1.04
N LYS A 312 -86.37 5.56 0.04
CA LYS A 312 -85.34 4.57 -0.29
C LYS A 312 -84.06 5.24 -0.78
N ALA A 313 -84.17 6.34 -1.53
CA ALA A 313 -83.05 7.16 -1.97
C ALA A 313 -82.39 7.90 -0.79
N SER A 314 -83.17 8.52 0.10
CA SER A 314 -82.66 9.24 1.28
C SER A 314 -81.91 8.32 2.24
N ARG A 315 -82.49 7.17 2.60
CA ARG A 315 -81.83 6.13 3.43
C ARG A 315 -80.61 5.52 2.75
N ARG A 316 -80.53 5.55 1.42
CA ARG A 316 -79.35 5.09 0.69
C ARG A 316 -78.24 6.14 0.75
N MET A 317 -78.56 7.42 0.65
CA MET A 317 -77.60 8.52 0.85
C MET A 317 -77.07 8.56 2.29
N GLU A 318 -77.90 8.36 3.31
CA GLU A 318 -77.44 8.29 4.71
C GLU A 318 -76.43 7.17 4.93
N ARG A 319 -76.76 5.96 4.46
CA ARG A 319 -75.85 4.81 4.54
C ARG A 319 -74.57 5.02 3.75
N PHE A 320 -74.64 5.67 2.59
CA PHE A 320 -73.47 5.96 1.78
C PHE A 320 -72.54 6.98 2.47
N ILE A 321 -73.10 8.05 3.03
CA ILE A 321 -72.35 9.05 3.80
C ILE A 321 -71.73 8.43 5.06
N ASP A 322 -72.45 7.59 5.80
CA ASP A 322 -71.91 6.91 6.99
C ASP A 322 -70.77 5.94 6.64
N THR A 323 -70.87 5.26 5.48
CA THR A 323 -69.80 4.38 4.99
C THR A 323 -68.54 5.17 4.65
N ILE A 324 -68.68 6.30 3.93
CA ILE A 324 -67.55 7.17 3.59
C ILE A 324 -66.89 7.74 4.85
N ARG A 325 -67.69 8.22 5.81
CA ARG A 325 -67.19 8.74 7.10
C ARG A 325 -66.32 7.70 7.82
N LYS A 326 -66.82 6.47 7.95
CA LYS A 326 -66.07 5.37 8.59
C LYS A 326 -64.76 5.07 7.86
N GLN A 327 -64.77 5.06 6.53
CA GLN A 327 -63.59 4.74 5.73
C GLN A 327 -62.48 5.80 5.88
N ILE A 328 -62.85 7.09 5.99
CA ILE A 328 -61.92 8.19 6.26
C ILE A 328 -61.38 8.13 7.69
N GLN A 329 -62.24 7.92 8.70
CA GLN A 329 -61.82 7.81 10.11
C GLN A 329 -60.88 6.61 10.39
N THR A 330 -61.08 5.50 9.66
CA THR A 330 -60.24 4.29 9.84
C THR A 330 -58.86 4.45 9.18
N GLN A 331 -58.73 5.35 8.18
CA GLN A 331 -57.42 5.67 7.60
C GLN A 331 -56.59 6.60 8.49
N ASP A 332 -57.22 7.55 9.21
CA ASP A 332 -56.54 8.40 10.20
C ASP A 332 -55.91 7.60 11.35
N THR A 333 -56.53 6.49 11.75
CA THR A 333 -56.00 5.66 12.85
C THR A 333 -54.81 4.80 12.40
N LYS A 334 -54.79 4.29 11.16
CA LYS A 334 -53.68 3.45 10.69
C LYS A 334 -52.38 4.24 10.42
N THR A 335 -52.46 5.52 10.08
CA THR A 335 -51.26 6.37 9.90
C THR A 335 -50.61 6.79 11.22
N THR A 336 -51.34 6.74 12.35
CA THR A 336 -50.81 7.13 13.67
C THR A 336 -49.94 6.04 14.33
N PHE A 337 -49.98 4.79 13.85
CA PHE A 337 -49.24 3.64 14.44
C PHE A 337 -48.02 3.17 13.62
N LEU A 338 -47.56 3.94 12.62
CA LEU A 338 -46.38 3.61 11.80
C LEU A 338 -45.30 4.70 11.83
N VAL A 339 -45.16 5.40 12.96
CA VAL A 339 -44.02 6.29 13.26
C VAL A 339 -43.09 5.63 14.25
#